data_AF-V4BL41-F1
#
_entry.id   AF-V4BL41-F1
#
_cell.length_a   1.000
_cell.length_b   1.000
_cell.length_c   1.000
_cell.angle_alpha   90.00
_cell.angle_beta   90.00
_cell.angle_gamma   90.00
#
_symmetry.space_group_name_H-M   'P 1'
#
loop_
_entity.id
_entity.type
_entity.pdbx_description
1 polymer ?
#
loop_
_entity_poly.entity_id
_entity_poly.type
_entity_poly.pdbx_seq_one_letter_code
_entity_poly.pdbx_strand_id
1 'polypeptide(L)'
;GDMSLFSSLHSATLHGLPKEACEWRRSYGRPPRTVHLEASFVPYDADILPDETTKTLVSRPYFHIYWTDCVSHYKQSVRDDIAEWHSALKEASIPDWLIVVVINDESKIKSKLLPRSSVIDKVRNDFCSKQSDRCIVLSEPMKTDQKTAESWYSFFQRLRQLLLQAFNHHLDKYEDKMRSLREKRTQEGWNYFDYFIFQEELAFMFEMLGLYEDALIQYDELDALFTQFVENHANGAIAEWLKTTVKSCTSWEGLSLYKPIQHQKRDLIKQNLISLIEFRNYLYSRQSALLFLMNKSWIIAQRAMDFLYNTAQEVYALEIAVPIGALSCWMFMSCLEVLRYCETTPLQSDKYSLYTATLRDYARTKLKELGSLCGLMPGCEPTSEQLSRVVDLSAGMGESSDDDGYVHPRDRLRQALSSQTSFKKHYLEMCELTMGTYKHVSRFRSARILGRDMAEFYMKIGEPQKAEGFLLDAIKMYQQENWGNLADGTMLDLAQCLLKMGELDKYPFTLWNAFIHSL
;
A
#
# COMPACT_ATOMS: atom_id res chain seq x y z
N GLY A 1 26.56 -6.43 -28.33
CA GLY A 1 26.71 -7.78 -28.90
C GLY A 1 25.65 -8.04 -29.95
N ASP A 2 25.44 -9.29 -30.33
CA ASP A 2 24.51 -9.66 -31.41
C ASP A 2 23.04 -9.60 -30.93
N MET A 3 22.31 -8.60 -31.41
CA MET A 3 20.89 -8.39 -31.07
C MET A 3 19.97 -9.47 -31.67
N SER A 4 20.29 -9.97 -32.86
CA SER A 4 19.49 -10.99 -33.53
C SER A 4 19.57 -12.33 -32.80
N LEU A 5 20.77 -12.68 -32.35
CA LEU A 5 21.03 -13.83 -31.50
C LEU A 5 20.27 -13.73 -30.18
N PHE A 6 20.40 -12.60 -29.46
CA PHE A 6 19.69 -12.44 -28.19
C PHE A 6 18.16 -12.50 -28.37
N SER A 7 17.62 -11.91 -29.44
CA SER A 7 16.18 -11.92 -29.71
C SER A 7 15.62 -13.35 -29.84
N SER A 8 16.40 -14.28 -30.41
CA SER A 8 16.03 -15.70 -30.51
C SER A 8 16.03 -16.42 -29.16
N LEU A 9 16.84 -15.95 -28.20
CA LEU A 9 17.01 -16.54 -26.86
C LEU A 9 16.30 -15.78 -25.74
N HIS A 10 15.73 -14.61 -26.05
CA HIS A 10 15.16 -13.69 -25.07
C HIS A 10 14.03 -14.34 -24.27
N SER A 11 13.10 -15.01 -24.95
CA SER A 11 11.99 -15.69 -24.29
C SER A 11 12.47 -16.80 -23.34
N ALA A 12 13.43 -17.63 -23.76
CA ALA A 12 13.99 -18.67 -22.92
C ALA A 12 14.70 -18.09 -21.68
N THR A 13 15.42 -16.99 -21.87
CA THR A 13 16.15 -16.29 -20.79
C THR A 13 15.18 -15.68 -19.77
N LEU A 14 14.15 -14.98 -20.24
CA LEU A 14 13.14 -14.30 -19.40
C LEU A 14 12.33 -15.30 -18.57
N HIS A 15 11.90 -16.42 -19.17
CA HIS A 15 11.15 -17.46 -18.46
C HIS A 15 12.04 -18.35 -17.59
N GLY A 16 13.33 -18.48 -17.89
CA GLY A 16 14.24 -19.36 -17.15
C GLY A 16 14.82 -18.74 -15.89
N LEU A 17 15.06 -17.43 -15.89
CA LEU A 17 15.64 -16.71 -14.75
C LEU A 17 14.83 -16.87 -13.45
N PRO A 18 13.50 -16.67 -13.40
CA PRO A 18 12.73 -16.76 -12.16
C PRO A 18 12.39 -18.20 -11.72
N LYS A 19 12.73 -19.24 -12.49
CA LYS A 19 12.30 -20.63 -12.19
C LYS A 19 12.82 -21.21 -10.89
N GLU A 20 14.01 -20.80 -10.47
CA GLU A 20 14.64 -21.31 -9.27
C GLU A 20 14.94 -20.15 -8.33
N ALA A 21 14.67 -20.37 -7.06
CA ALA A 21 15.03 -19.45 -6.01
C ALA A 21 16.55 -19.39 -5.84
N CYS A 22 17.06 -18.22 -5.48
CA CYS A 22 18.46 -18.02 -5.16
C CYS A 22 18.61 -17.39 -3.77
N GLU A 23 19.69 -17.78 -3.08
CA GLU A 23 20.01 -17.24 -1.77
C GLU A 23 20.74 -15.90 -1.96
N TRP A 24 20.07 -14.82 -1.58
CA TRP A 24 20.63 -13.50 -1.54
C TRP A 24 21.26 -13.20 -0.18
N ARG A 25 22.59 -13.04 -0.19
CA ARG A 25 23.39 -12.66 0.98
C ARG A 25 23.77 -11.19 0.86
N ARG A 26 23.47 -10.44 1.91
CA ARG A 26 23.76 -9.01 1.99
C ARG A 26 25.01 -8.76 2.83
N SER A 27 25.62 -7.60 2.62
CA SER A 27 26.70 -7.07 3.43
C SER A 27 26.29 -6.89 4.90
N TYR A 28 27.27 -6.73 5.79
CA TYR A 28 27.07 -6.46 7.23
C TYR A 28 26.34 -7.54 8.04
N GLY A 29 26.41 -8.82 7.61
CA GLY A 29 25.92 -9.95 8.41
C GLY A 29 24.40 -10.04 8.51
N ARG A 30 23.66 -9.37 7.62
CA ARG A 30 22.20 -9.52 7.54
C ARG A 30 21.84 -10.97 7.17
N PRO A 31 20.72 -11.52 7.69
CA PRO A 31 20.34 -12.89 7.40
C PRO A 31 20.11 -13.08 5.89
N PRO A 32 20.48 -14.25 5.33
CA PRO A 32 20.22 -14.55 3.93
C PRO A 32 18.73 -14.56 3.64
N ARG A 33 18.36 -14.08 2.45
CA ARG A 33 16.97 -14.07 1.96
C ARG A 33 16.88 -14.96 0.72
N THR A 34 15.76 -15.66 0.57
CA THR A 34 15.48 -16.43 -0.63
C THR A 34 14.67 -15.58 -1.59
N VAL A 35 15.17 -15.34 -2.80
CA VAL A 35 14.52 -14.47 -3.81
C VAL A 35 14.42 -15.17 -5.16
N HIS A 36 13.40 -14.81 -5.93
CA HIS A 36 13.30 -15.14 -7.35
C HIS A 36 13.63 -13.88 -8.14
N LEU A 37 14.48 -14.02 -9.16
CA LEU A 37 14.92 -12.88 -9.96
C LEU A 37 14.11 -12.80 -11.24
N GLU A 38 13.57 -11.62 -11.48
CA GLU A 38 13.03 -11.22 -12.76
C GLU A 38 13.89 -10.09 -13.31
N ALA A 39 13.97 -10.00 -14.64
CA ALA A 39 14.77 -8.98 -15.30
C ALA A 39 14.06 -8.48 -16.56
N SER A 40 14.15 -7.17 -16.77
CA SER A 40 13.87 -6.54 -18.06
C SER A 40 15.18 -6.33 -18.80
N PHE A 41 15.20 -6.67 -20.08
CA PHE A 41 16.39 -6.52 -20.93
C PHE A 41 16.18 -5.36 -21.89
N VAL A 42 17.15 -4.45 -21.94
CA VAL A 42 17.18 -3.32 -22.87
C VAL A 42 18.45 -3.40 -23.72
N PRO A 43 18.42 -2.93 -24.98
CA PRO A 43 19.63 -2.80 -25.79
C PRO A 43 20.71 -1.98 -25.08
N TYR A 44 21.97 -2.37 -25.27
CA TYR A 44 23.08 -1.57 -24.76
C TYR A 44 23.15 -0.24 -25.51
N ASP A 45 23.29 0.83 -24.74
CA ASP A 45 23.53 2.18 -25.23
C ASP A 45 24.53 2.84 -24.26
N ALA A 46 25.61 3.38 -24.81
CA ALA A 46 26.69 3.99 -24.04
C ALA A 46 26.27 5.33 -23.44
N ASP A 47 25.31 6.02 -24.07
CA ASP A 47 24.88 7.37 -23.66
C ASP A 47 23.98 7.35 -22.42
N ILE A 48 23.45 6.17 -22.06
CA ILE A 48 22.56 5.97 -20.91
C ILE A 48 23.25 5.28 -19.72
N LEU A 49 24.57 5.11 -19.77
CA LEU A 49 25.32 4.51 -18.66
C LEU A 49 25.24 5.39 -17.39
N PRO A 50 25.21 4.76 -16.21
CA PRO A 50 24.97 5.49 -14.97
C PRO A 50 26.10 6.47 -14.61
N ASP A 51 25.73 7.74 -14.39
CA ASP A 51 26.58 8.73 -13.71
C ASP A 51 26.45 8.67 -12.18
N GLU A 52 27.45 9.22 -11.45
CA GLU A 52 27.46 9.28 -9.97
C GLU A 52 26.38 10.19 -9.37
N THR A 53 25.80 11.10 -10.17
CA THR A 53 24.83 12.10 -9.68
C THR A 53 23.42 11.54 -9.55
N THR A 54 23.12 10.45 -10.26
CA THR A 54 21.77 9.93 -10.36
C THR A 54 21.30 9.23 -9.08
N LYS A 55 20.01 9.39 -8.76
CA LYS A 55 19.38 8.96 -7.50
C LYS A 55 18.41 7.78 -7.63
N THR A 56 18.40 7.02 -8.72
CA THR A 56 17.41 5.95 -8.94
C THR A 56 18.00 4.56 -8.72
N LEU A 57 17.23 3.67 -8.09
CA LEU A 57 17.63 2.27 -7.81
C LEU A 57 16.88 1.25 -8.69
N VAL A 58 15.69 1.58 -9.20
CA VAL A 58 14.84 0.61 -9.92
C VAL A 58 14.84 0.79 -11.45
N SER A 59 15.11 2.00 -11.93
CA SER A 59 14.89 2.37 -13.34
C SER A 59 16.10 2.21 -14.27
N ARG A 60 17.20 1.59 -13.82
CA ARG A 60 18.45 1.54 -14.59
C ARG A 60 18.99 0.13 -14.82
N PRO A 61 19.70 -0.10 -15.95
CA PRO A 61 20.40 -1.34 -16.20
C PRO A 61 21.68 -1.42 -15.35
N TYR A 62 21.75 -2.38 -14.42
CA TYR A 62 22.90 -2.60 -13.53
C TYR A 62 23.84 -3.71 -13.98
N PHE A 63 23.44 -4.47 -15.00
CA PHE A 63 24.17 -5.66 -15.41
C PHE A 63 24.20 -5.76 -16.93
N HIS A 64 25.41 -5.82 -17.49
CA HIS A 64 25.59 -5.79 -18.94
C HIS A 64 25.98 -7.17 -19.48
N ILE A 65 25.23 -7.66 -20.46
CA ILE A 65 25.47 -8.98 -21.06
C ILE A 65 25.87 -8.82 -22.53
N TYR A 66 27.02 -9.37 -22.89
CA TYR A 66 27.47 -9.44 -24.28
C TYR A 66 27.21 -10.82 -24.87
N TRP A 67 26.26 -10.89 -25.80
CA TRP A 67 25.91 -12.11 -26.52
C TRP A 67 26.69 -12.24 -27.83
N THR A 68 27.26 -13.41 -28.09
CA THR A 68 27.96 -13.71 -29.34
C THR A 68 27.94 -15.20 -29.68
N ASP A 69 27.94 -15.55 -30.97
CA ASP A 69 28.00 -16.93 -31.48
C ASP A 69 29.40 -17.31 -32.03
N CYS A 70 30.39 -16.46 -31.77
CA CYS A 70 31.79 -16.29 -32.24
C CYS A 70 32.63 -17.43 -32.88
N VAL A 71 32.11 -18.57 -33.29
CA VAL A 71 32.89 -19.73 -33.73
C VAL A 71 33.76 -19.43 -34.98
N SER A 72 33.40 -18.48 -35.83
CA SER A 72 34.12 -18.19 -37.10
C SER A 72 34.74 -16.78 -37.24
N HIS A 73 34.20 -15.72 -36.63
CA HIS A 73 34.60 -14.32 -36.91
C HIS A 73 35.32 -13.61 -35.74
N TYR A 74 35.65 -14.32 -34.65
CA TYR A 74 36.20 -13.72 -33.43
C TYR A 74 37.41 -12.80 -33.66
N LYS A 75 38.37 -13.22 -34.50
CA LYS A 75 39.60 -12.44 -34.76
C LYS A 75 39.41 -11.27 -35.73
N GLN A 76 38.28 -11.18 -36.42
CA GLN A 76 38.06 -10.21 -37.49
C GLN A 76 37.34 -8.96 -37.00
N SER A 77 36.36 -9.10 -36.11
CA SER A 77 35.60 -7.96 -35.58
C SER A 77 35.25 -8.12 -34.11
N VAL A 78 34.77 -9.30 -33.71
CA VAL A 78 34.14 -9.45 -32.38
C VAL A 78 35.11 -9.24 -31.20
N ARG A 79 36.41 -9.54 -31.37
CA ARG A 79 37.41 -9.23 -30.35
C ARG A 79 37.52 -7.71 -30.11
N ASP A 80 37.51 -6.92 -31.18
CA ASP A 80 37.64 -5.48 -31.08
C ASP A 80 36.34 -4.88 -30.53
N ASP A 81 35.17 -5.39 -30.95
CA ASP A 81 33.86 -4.98 -30.42
C ASP A 81 33.73 -5.25 -28.90
N ILE A 82 34.16 -6.42 -28.43
CA ILE A 82 34.16 -6.75 -27.00
C ILE A 82 35.15 -5.84 -26.24
N ALA A 83 36.31 -5.56 -26.83
CA ALA A 83 37.30 -4.69 -26.21
C ALA A 83 36.79 -3.24 -26.06
N GLU A 84 36.12 -2.72 -27.08
CA GLU A 84 35.48 -1.40 -27.06
C GLU A 84 34.37 -1.35 -26.00
N TRP A 85 33.44 -2.30 -26.01
CA TRP A 85 32.37 -2.39 -25.01
C TRP A 85 32.93 -2.47 -23.58
N HIS A 86 33.95 -3.30 -23.35
CA HIS A 86 34.57 -3.45 -22.04
C HIS A 86 35.36 -2.18 -21.63
N SER A 87 35.93 -1.44 -22.59
CA SER A 87 36.55 -0.14 -22.32
C SER A 87 35.50 0.89 -21.87
N ALA A 88 34.35 0.96 -22.55
CA ALA A 88 33.26 1.85 -22.18
C ALA A 88 32.72 1.54 -20.76
N LEU A 89 32.54 0.26 -20.42
CA LEU A 89 32.14 -0.13 -19.05
C LEU A 89 33.20 0.23 -18.00
N LYS A 90 34.49 0.09 -18.32
CA LYS A 90 35.57 0.49 -17.41
C LYS A 90 35.62 2.00 -17.19
N GLU A 91 35.42 2.78 -18.24
CA GLU A 91 35.37 4.24 -18.15
C GLU A 91 34.20 4.70 -17.27
N ALA A 92 33.05 4.05 -17.41
CA ALA A 92 31.89 4.26 -16.53
C ALA A 92 32.03 3.61 -15.13
N SER A 93 33.16 2.98 -14.82
CA SER A 93 33.41 2.28 -13.55
C SER A 93 32.38 1.19 -13.21
N ILE A 94 31.91 0.44 -14.23
CA ILE A 94 30.91 -0.63 -14.11
C ILE A 94 31.62 -1.99 -14.11
N PRO A 95 31.72 -2.68 -12.95
CA PRO A 95 32.37 -3.98 -12.86
C PRO A 95 31.42 -5.14 -13.19
N ASP A 96 30.15 -4.86 -13.48
CA ASP A 96 29.06 -5.84 -13.49
C ASP A 96 28.65 -6.21 -14.92
N TRP A 97 29.20 -7.34 -15.39
CA TRP A 97 29.04 -7.79 -16.76
C TRP A 97 29.24 -9.30 -16.93
N LEU A 98 28.70 -9.83 -18.03
CA LEU A 98 28.82 -11.24 -18.45
C LEU A 98 29.01 -11.33 -19.97
N ILE A 99 29.90 -12.21 -20.42
CA ILE A 99 30.00 -12.61 -21.84
C ILE A 99 29.35 -13.98 -22.00
N VAL A 100 28.41 -14.09 -22.94
CA VAL A 100 27.72 -15.33 -23.29
C VAL A 100 28.10 -15.72 -24.71
N VAL A 101 28.79 -16.86 -24.82
CA VAL A 101 29.21 -17.45 -26.08
C VAL A 101 28.27 -18.59 -26.44
N VAL A 102 27.53 -18.45 -27.53
CA VAL A 102 26.58 -19.45 -28.03
C VAL A 102 27.27 -20.35 -29.05
N ILE A 103 27.11 -21.66 -28.92
CA ILE A 103 27.64 -22.65 -29.86
C ILE A 103 26.45 -23.33 -30.54
N ASN A 104 26.18 -22.99 -31.79
CA ASN A 104 25.07 -23.57 -32.55
C ASN A 104 25.38 -24.92 -33.21
N ASP A 105 26.66 -25.29 -33.35
CA ASP A 105 27.11 -26.53 -34.00
C ASP A 105 28.50 -26.97 -33.50
N GLU A 106 28.57 -28.08 -32.75
CA GLU A 106 29.82 -28.62 -32.21
C GLU A 106 30.73 -29.30 -33.25
N SER A 107 30.21 -29.66 -34.43
CA SER A 107 31.01 -30.31 -35.48
C SER A 107 32.14 -29.41 -35.98
N LYS A 108 31.95 -28.09 -35.88
CA LYS A 108 32.95 -27.06 -36.17
C LYS A 108 34.08 -26.99 -35.13
N ILE A 109 33.88 -27.52 -33.92
CA ILE A 109 34.86 -27.49 -32.81
C ILE A 109 35.77 -28.71 -32.84
N LYS A 110 35.25 -29.90 -33.19
CA LYS A 110 36.00 -31.18 -33.14
C LYS A 110 36.91 -31.46 -34.35
N SER A 111 36.88 -30.63 -35.40
CA SER A 111 37.53 -30.93 -36.69
C SER A 111 39.05 -30.71 -36.78
N LYS A 112 39.78 -30.45 -35.68
CA LYS A 112 41.25 -30.26 -35.72
C LYS A 112 41.98 -31.07 -34.63
N LEU A 113 42.75 -32.05 -35.08
CA LEU A 113 43.62 -33.00 -34.34
C LEU A 113 44.80 -32.38 -33.54
N LEU A 114 44.77 -31.08 -33.22
CA LEU A 114 45.78 -30.39 -32.40
C LEU A 114 45.07 -29.51 -31.37
N PRO A 115 45.52 -29.42 -30.10
CA PRO A 115 44.90 -28.58 -29.08
C PRO A 115 45.26 -27.10 -29.33
N ARG A 116 44.70 -26.51 -30.38
CA ARG A 116 44.63 -25.05 -30.51
C ARG A 116 43.58 -24.60 -29.51
N SER A 117 43.94 -23.67 -28.61
CA SER A 117 43.00 -23.03 -27.69
C SER A 117 41.71 -22.66 -28.43
N SER A 118 40.59 -23.17 -27.92
CA SER A 118 39.27 -22.96 -28.51
C SER A 118 38.99 -21.46 -28.56
N VAL A 119 38.07 -21.00 -29.42
CA VAL A 119 37.71 -19.58 -29.46
C VAL A 119 37.24 -19.10 -28.06
N ILE A 120 36.60 -19.99 -27.31
CA ILE A 120 36.17 -19.76 -25.92
C ILE A 120 37.38 -19.51 -25.01
N ASP A 121 38.43 -20.32 -25.12
CA ASP A 121 39.65 -20.13 -24.32
C ASP A 121 40.35 -18.81 -24.67
N LYS A 122 40.24 -18.37 -25.92
CA LYS A 122 40.75 -17.05 -26.34
C LYS A 122 39.93 -15.92 -25.75
N VAL A 123 38.59 -15.98 -25.82
CA VAL A 123 37.71 -15.00 -25.16
C VAL A 123 38.00 -14.94 -23.66
N ARG A 124 38.17 -16.11 -23.02
CA ARG A 124 38.50 -16.20 -21.59
C ARG A 124 39.86 -15.58 -21.28
N ASN A 125 40.89 -15.86 -22.09
CA ASN A 125 42.22 -15.31 -21.86
C ASN A 125 42.29 -13.80 -22.16
N ASP A 126 41.61 -13.34 -23.21
CA ASP A 126 41.60 -11.94 -23.63
C ASP A 126 40.82 -11.06 -22.63
N PHE A 127 39.68 -11.53 -22.11
CA PHE A 127 38.75 -10.69 -21.33
C PHE A 127 38.47 -11.17 -19.90
N CYS A 128 38.62 -12.46 -19.60
CA CYS A 128 38.19 -13.08 -18.34
C CYS A 128 39.36 -13.68 -17.52
N SER A 129 40.60 -13.25 -17.76
CA SER A 129 41.82 -13.90 -17.27
C SER A 129 41.86 -14.22 -15.76
N LYS A 130 41.27 -13.37 -14.92
CA LYS A 130 41.12 -13.59 -13.45
C LYS A 130 39.69 -13.87 -12.99
N GLN A 131 38.73 -13.86 -13.92
CA GLN A 131 37.28 -13.97 -13.67
C GLN A 131 36.67 -14.89 -14.73
N SER A 132 37.18 -16.13 -14.82
CA SER A 132 36.77 -17.10 -15.85
C SER A 132 35.27 -17.43 -15.81
N ASP A 133 34.66 -17.19 -14.66
CA ASP A 133 33.25 -17.30 -14.34
C ASP A 133 32.37 -16.16 -14.93
N ARG A 134 32.97 -15.20 -15.64
CA ARG A 134 32.27 -14.16 -16.44
C ARG A 134 32.18 -14.47 -17.93
N CYS A 135 32.64 -15.64 -18.35
CA CYS A 135 32.42 -16.16 -19.71
C CYS A 135 31.68 -17.49 -19.65
N ILE A 136 30.41 -17.47 -20.02
CA ILE A 136 29.56 -18.66 -20.10
C ILE A 136 29.39 -19.12 -21.53
N VAL A 137 29.31 -20.44 -21.67
CA VAL A 137 29.05 -21.11 -22.94
C VAL A 137 27.64 -21.70 -22.91
N LEU A 138 26.81 -21.33 -23.87
CA LEU A 138 25.52 -21.97 -24.14
C LEU A 138 25.67 -22.90 -25.33
N SER A 139 25.45 -24.19 -25.10
CA SER A 139 25.62 -25.23 -26.12
C SER A 139 24.27 -25.54 -26.76
N GLU A 140 24.19 -25.35 -28.07
CA GLU A 140 23.06 -25.67 -28.94
C GLU A 140 21.68 -25.29 -28.34
N PRO A 141 21.49 -24.02 -27.92
CA PRO A 141 20.40 -23.61 -27.01
C PRO A 141 18.98 -23.86 -27.53
N MET A 142 18.83 -24.17 -28.83
CA MET A 142 17.56 -24.47 -29.49
C MET A 142 17.20 -25.97 -29.47
N LYS A 143 18.10 -26.84 -29.01
CA LYS A 143 17.85 -28.29 -28.85
C LYS A 143 17.26 -28.60 -27.47
N THR A 144 16.74 -29.81 -27.31
CA THR A 144 16.08 -30.29 -26.07
C THR A 144 16.84 -31.45 -25.42
N ASP A 145 18.10 -31.66 -25.77
CA ASP A 145 18.94 -32.71 -25.21
C ASP A 145 19.51 -32.33 -23.83
N GLN A 146 19.97 -33.34 -23.10
CA GLN A 146 20.47 -33.18 -21.73
C GLN A 146 21.61 -32.16 -21.62
N LYS A 147 22.51 -32.14 -22.61
CA LYS A 147 23.65 -31.21 -22.64
C LYS A 147 23.20 -29.75 -22.79
N THR A 148 22.19 -29.49 -23.60
CA THR A 148 21.59 -28.15 -23.72
C THR A 148 20.97 -27.73 -22.40
N ALA A 149 20.22 -28.62 -21.75
CA ALA A 149 19.63 -28.36 -20.44
C ALA A 149 20.68 -28.04 -19.34
N GLU A 150 21.78 -28.80 -19.29
CA GLU A 150 22.90 -28.55 -18.37
C GLU A 150 23.57 -27.19 -18.63
N SER A 151 23.74 -26.80 -19.90
CA SER A 151 24.31 -25.50 -20.25
C SER A 151 23.41 -24.33 -19.85
N TRP A 152 22.08 -24.47 -20.03
CA TRP A 152 21.10 -23.50 -19.56
C TRP A 152 21.08 -23.41 -18.04
N TYR A 153 21.14 -24.54 -17.33
CA TYR A 153 21.20 -24.57 -15.87
C TYR A 153 22.42 -23.79 -15.35
N SER A 154 23.60 -24.08 -15.88
CA SER A 154 24.85 -23.37 -15.52
C SER A 154 24.76 -21.87 -15.82
N PHE A 155 24.20 -21.50 -16.97
CA PHE A 155 23.94 -20.10 -17.33
C PHE A 155 23.04 -19.40 -16.31
N PHE A 156 21.87 -19.96 -15.98
CA PHE A 156 20.95 -19.34 -15.04
C PHE A 156 21.51 -19.28 -13.62
N GLN A 157 22.17 -20.34 -13.15
CA GLN A 157 22.81 -20.36 -11.84
C GLN A 157 23.80 -19.20 -11.71
N ARG A 158 24.66 -19.01 -12.71
CA ARG A 158 25.67 -17.97 -12.69
C ARG A 158 25.09 -16.58 -12.93
N LEU A 159 24.12 -16.44 -13.83
CA LEU A 159 23.44 -15.18 -14.08
C LEU A 159 22.77 -14.66 -12.80
N ARG A 160 22.07 -15.52 -12.05
CA ARG A 160 21.48 -15.14 -10.76
C ARG A 160 22.54 -14.68 -9.75
N GLN A 161 23.65 -15.41 -9.64
CA GLN A 161 24.75 -15.05 -8.75
C GLN A 161 25.35 -13.68 -9.09
N LEU A 162 25.62 -13.43 -10.37
CA LEU A 162 26.21 -12.19 -10.85
C LEU A 162 25.24 -11.01 -10.73
N LEU A 163 23.95 -11.22 -11.01
CA LEU A 163 22.91 -10.21 -10.82
C LEU A 163 22.81 -9.78 -9.35
N LEU A 164 22.78 -10.74 -8.41
CA LEU A 164 22.75 -10.43 -6.98
C LEU A 164 24.03 -9.73 -6.50
N GLN A 165 25.19 -10.08 -7.07
CA GLN A 165 26.45 -9.42 -6.76
C GLN A 165 26.44 -7.95 -7.24
N ALA A 166 26.07 -7.72 -8.50
CA ALA A 166 25.90 -6.37 -9.04
C ALA A 166 24.92 -5.57 -8.20
N PHE A 167 23.80 -6.20 -7.87
CA PHE A 167 22.76 -5.61 -7.05
C PHE A 167 23.27 -5.20 -5.66
N ASN A 168 24.05 -6.03 -4.97
CA ASN A 168 24.67 -5.68 -3.69
C ASN A 168 25.61 -4.47 -3.79
N HIS A 169 26.46 -4.41 -4.82
CA HIS A 169 27.38 -3.28 -5.00
C HIS A 169 26.63 -1.95 -5.12
N HIS A 170 25.54 -1.93 -5.90
CA HIS A 170 24.72 -0.73 -6.08
C HIS A 170 23.90 -0.41 -4.83
N LEU A 171 23.33 -1.43 -4.19
CA LEU A 171 22.54 -1.27 -2.97
C LEU A 171 23.36 -0.72 -1.81
N ASP A 172 24.59 -1.21 -1.59
CA ASP A 172 25.44 -0.75 -0.50
C ASP A 172 25.76 0.75 -0.65
N LYS A 173 26.15 1.18 -1.86
CA LYS A 173 26.35 2.62 -2.17
C LYS A 173 25.07 3.44 -1.95
N TYR A 174 23.93 2.89 -2.33
CA TYR A 174 22.63 3.55 -2.19
C TYR A 174 22.23 3.73 -0.72
N GLU A 175 22.36 2.67 0.09
CA GLU A 175 22.07 2.70 1.53
C GLU A 175 23.02 3.63 2.29
N ASP A 176 24.29 3.69 1.91
CA ASP A 176 25.26 4.63 2.51
C ASP A 176 24.88 6.09 2.21
N LYS A 177 24.48 6.39 0.96
CA LYS A 177 23.94 7.71 0.58
C LYS A 177 22.65 8.04 1.35
N MET A 178 21.74 7.07 1.50
CA MET A 178 20.52 7.21 2.29
C MET A 178 20.84 7.55 3.76
N ARG A 179 21.80 6.83 4.36
CA ARG A 179 22.25 7.07 5.75
C ARG A 179 22.79 8.49 5.91
N SER A 180 23.66 8.92 4.99
CA SER A 180 24.19 10.29 5.01
C SER A 180 23.08 11.35 4.86
N LEU A 181 22.07 11.12 4.02
CA LEU A 181 20.91 12.02 3.91
C LEU A 181 20.09 12.06 5.20
N ARG A 182 19.89 10.92 5.88
CA ARG A 182 19.14 10.82 7.14
C ARG A 182 19.87 11.50 8.31
N GLU A 183 21.20 11.47 8.34
CA GLU A 183 22.02 12.17 9.33
C GLU A 183 21.91 13.68 9.22
N LYS A 184 21.71 14.19 8.00
CA LYS A 184 21.55 15.62 7.71
C LYS A 184 20.12 16.15 7.96
N ARG A 185 19.22 15.35 8.53
CA ARG A 185 17.79 15.70 8.68
C ARG A 185 17.50 16.93 9.54
N THR A 186 18.45 17.35 10.36
CA THR A 186 18.35 18.55 11.20
C THR A 186 19.02 19.77 10.58
N GLN A 187 19.65 19.62 9.42
CA GLN A 187 20.35 20.72 8.73
C GLN A 187 19.36 21.58 7.95
N GLU A 188 19.66 22.88 7.83
CA GLU A 188 18.89 23.80 7.00
C GLU A 188 18.91 23.36 5.52
N GLY A 189 17.76 23.49 4.85
CA GLY A 189 17.60 23.06 3.46
C GLY A 189 17.34 21.57 3.26
N TRP A 190 17.35 20.76 4.33
CA TRP A 190 16.88 19.37 4.24
C TRP A 190 15.37 19.32 4.01
N ASN A 191 14.93 18.39 3.15
CA ASN A 191 13.52 18.19 2.81
C ASN A 191 13.14 16.73 3.01
N TYR A 192 12.08 16.49 3.78
CA TYR A 192 11.57 15.15 4.04
C TYR A 192 11.08 14.45 2.78
N PHE A 193 10.41 15.14 1.85
CA PHE A 193 9.85 14.51 0.66
C PHE A 193 10.95 14.08 -0.34
N ASP A 194 12.06 14.82 -0.40
CA ASP A 194 13.24 14.38 -1.16
C ASP A 194 13.83 13.09 -0.59
N TYR A 195 13.94 13.03 0.74
CA TYR A 195 14.38 11.82 1.45
C TYR A 195 13.38 10.67 1.30
N PHE A 196 12.08 10.96 1.37
CA PHE A 196 10.99 10.01 1.20
C PHE A 196 11.10 9.31 -0.15
N ILE A 197 11.21 10.06 -1.25
CA ILE A 197 11.34 9.48 -2.59
C ILE A 197 12.60 8.61 -2.67
N PHE A 198 13.69 9.02 -2.04
CA PHE A 198 14.92 8.24 -2.01
C PHE A 198 14.76 6.90 -1.27
N GLN A 199 14.14 6.90 -0.08
CA GLN A 199 13.91 5.67 0.69
C GLN A 199 12.77 4.82 0.08
N GLU A 200 11.81 5.43 -0.61
CA GLU A 200 10.75 4.72 -1.31
C GLU A 200 11.28 3.88 -2.47
N GLU A 201 12.27 4.37 -3.23
CA GLU A 201 12.92 3.59 -4.29
C GLU A 201 13.58 2.31 -3.73
N LEU A 202 14.09 2.36 -2.49
CA LEU A 202 14.58 1.18 -1.78
C LEU A 202 13.44 0.20 -1.46
N ALA A 203 12.27 0.72 -1.07
CA ALA A 203 11.08 -0.08 -0.84
C ALA A 203 10.57 -0.77 -2.12
N PHE A 204 10.54 -0.05 -3.25
CA PHE A 204 10.17 -0.63 -4.55
C PHE A 204 11.12 -1.75 -4.97
N MET A 205 12.41 -1.58 -4.69
CA MET A 205 13.37 -2.66 -4.93
C MET A 205 13.03 -3.91 -4.12
N PHE A 206 12.78 -3.77 -2.82
CA PHE A 206 12.43 -4.93 -2.00
C PHE A 206 11.13 -5.58 -2.46
N GLU A 207 10.14 -4.78 -2.88
CA GLU A 207 8.89 -5.27 -3.48
C GLU A 207 9.15 -6.07 -4.76
N MET A 208 10.01 -5.58 -5.68
CA MET A 208 10.37 -6.31 -6.90
C MET A 208 11.08 -7.65 -6.62
N LEU A 209 11.83 -7.76 -5.52
CA LEU A 209 12.46 -9.01 -5.09
C LEU A 209 11.49 -9.95 -4.34
N GLY A 210 10.22 -9.56 -4.19
CA GLY A 210 9.23 -10.30 -3.40
C GLY A 210 9.44 -10.19 -1.88
N LEU A 211 10.31 -9.29 -1.43
CA LEU A 211 10.63 -9.06 -0.01
C LEU A 211 9.68 -8.01 0.58
N TYR A 212 8.39 -8.32 0.58
CA TYR A 212 7.34 -7.38 0.98
C TYR A 212 7.44 -6.94 2.45
N GLU A 213 7.98 -7.78 3.33
CA GLU A 213 8.24 -7.41 4.74
C GLU A 213 9.34 -6.35 4.84
N ASP A 214 10.45 -6.52 4.12
CA ASP A 214 11.54 -5.55 4.09
C ASP A 214 11.11 -4.24 3.43
N ALA A 215 10.26 -4.31 2.40
CA ALA A 215 9.62 -3.13 1.77
C ALA A 215 8.69 -2.39 2.74
N LEU A 216 7.85 -3.13 3.49
CA LEU A 216 6.89 -2.55 4.43
C LEU A 216 7.61 -1.80 5.56
N ILE A 217 8.73 -2.34 6.05
CA ILE A 217 9.58 -1.68 7.06
C ILE A 217 10.02 -0.29 6.57
N GLN A 218 10.34 -0.12 5.29
CA GLN A 218 10.74 1.19 4.77
C GLN A 218 9.61 2.21 4.87
N TYR A 219 8.38 1.83 4.53
CA TYR A 219 7.22 2.72 4.67
C TYR A 219 6.84 2.97 6.12
N ASP A 220 6.91 1.96 6.99
CA ASP A 220 6.66 2.11 8.43
C ASP A 220 7.71 3.05 9.09
N GLU A 221 8.98 3.00 8.67
CA GLU A 221 10.01 3.94 9.12
C GLU A 221 9.77 5.38 8.63
N LEU A 222 9.35 5.54 7.37
CA LEU A 222 9.01 6.84 6.80
C LEU A 222 7.80 7.45 7.51
N ASP A 223 6.75 6.68 7.72
CA ASP A 223 5.55 7.10 8.44
C ASP A 223 5.87 7.59 9.86
N ALA A 224 6.67 6.81 10.61
CA ALA A 224 7.11 7.19 11.96
C ALA A 224 7.99 8.45 11.96
N LEU A 225 8.92 8.57 11.00
CA LEU A 225 9.78 9.75 10.89
C LEU A 225 8.98 11.01 10.58
N PHE A 226 7.99 10.91 9.68
CA PHE A 226 7.12 12.04 9.36
C PHE A 226 6.25 12.45 10.55
N THR A 227 5.65 11.49 11.26
CA THR A 227 4.89 11.78 12.50
C THR A 227 5.75 12.52 13.52
N GLN A 228 7.00 12.11 13.70
CA GLN A 228 7.94 12.82 14.58
C GLN A 228 8.18 14.28 14.14
N PHE A 229 8.29 14.54 12.84
CA PHE A 229 8.43 15.91 12.33
C PHE A 229 7.17 16.75 12.55
N VAL A 230 5.99 16.17 12.34
CA VAL A 230 4.70 16.82 12.59
C VAL A 230 4.56 17.20 14.07
N GLU A 231 4.85 16.27 14.98
CA GLU A 231 4.81 16.52 16.43
C GLU A 231 5.80 17.60 16.85
N ASN A 232 7.04 17.56 16.33
CA ASN A 232 8.03 18.60 16.63
C ASN A 232 7.58 19.98 16.10
N HIS A 233 6.93 20.01 14.94
CA HIS A 233 6.42 21.25 14.36
C HIS A 233 5.29 21.85 15.18
N ALA A 234 4.33 21.01 15.59
CA ALA A 234 3.25 21.41 16.50
C ALA A 234 3.79 21.96 17.84
N ASN A 235 4.96 21.48 18.29
CA ASN A 235 5.65 21.96 19.49
C ASN A 235 6.59 23.17 19.25
N GLY A 236 6.51 23.81 18.08
CA GLY A 236 7.20 25.08 17.79
C GLY A 236 8.49 24.98 16.96
N ALA A 237 8.92 23.79 16.54
CA ALA A 237 10.05 23.66 15.62
C ALA A 237 9.64 24.02 14.18
N ILE A 238 10.41 24.84 13.46
CA ILE A 238 10.03 25.23 12.10
C ILE A 238 10.76 24.37 11.08
N ALA A 239 10.00 23.56 10.33
CA ALA A 239 10.48 22.82 9.17
C ALA A 239 9.94 23.47 7.90
N GLU A 240 10.80 24.15 7.13
CA GLU A 240 10.37 24.94 5.96
C GLU A 240 9.64 24.09 4.93
N TRP A 241 10.10 22.85 4.71
CA TRP A 241 9.51 21.91 3.77
C TRP A 241 8.08 21.50 4.15
N LEU A 242 7.71 21.55 5.44
CA LEU A 242 6.38 21.15 5.92
C LEU A 242 5.32 22.23 5.67
N LYS A 243 5.71 23.49 5.49
CA LYS A 243 4.76 24.61 5.30
C LYS A 243 3.81 24.41 4.14
N THR A 244 4.25 23.75 3.06
CA THR A 244 3.38 23.46 1.91
C THR A 244 2.27 22.46 2.27
N THR A 245 2.58 21.53 3.17
CA THR A 245 1.67 20.48 3.64
C THR A 245 0.62 21.01 4.62
N VAL A 246 0.91 22.14 5.31
CA VAL A 246 0.03 22.82 6.30
C VAL A 246 -0.92 23.84 5.64
N LYS A 247 -0.96 23.91 4.30
CA LYS A 247 -1.93 24.78 3.60
C LYS A 247 -3.38 24.39 3.91
N SER A 248 -4.29 25.36 3.80
CA SER A 248 -5.73 25.14 4.00
C SER A 248 -6.24 23.97 3.15
N CYS A 249 -7.01 23.10 3.78
CA CYS A 249 -7.55 21.90 3.14
C CYS A 249 -8.72 22.27 2.23
N THR A 250 -8.50 22.18 0.91
CA THR A 250 -9.53 22.44 -0.11
C THR A 250 -10.12 21.16 -0.70
N SER A 251 -9.50 20.01 -0.44
CA SER A 251 -9.93 18.69 -0.92
C SER A 251 -9.68 17.65 0.16
N TRP A 252 -10.63 16.73 0.33
CA TRP A 252 -10.59 15.64 1.30
C TRP A 252 -11.01 14.33 0.63
N GLU A 253 -10.47 14.08 -0.56
CA GLU A 253 -10.63 12.81 -1.26
C GLU A 253 -10.30 11.65 -0.32
N GLY A 254 -11.18 10.65 -0.29
CA GLY A 254 -11.00 9.46 0.55
C GLY A 254 -9.76 8.67 0.18
N LEU A 255 -9.33 7.79 1.09
CA LEU A 255 -8.34 6.76 0.79
C LEU A 255 -8.77 5.97 -0.46
N SER A 256 -7.80 5.61 -1.30
CA SER A 256 -7.97 4.69 -2.42
C SER A 256 -6.95 3.57 -2.31
N LEU A 257 -7.41 2.32 -2.30
CA LEU A 257 -6.61 1.10 -2.22
C LEU A 257 -6.68 0.29 -3.52
N TYR A 258 -7.49 0.71 -4.49
CA TYR A 258 -7.64 0.03 -5.77
C TYR A 258 -6.35 -0.02 -6.60
N LYS A 259 -5.59 1.09 -6.62
CA LYS A 259 -4.31 1.18 -7.34
C LYS A 259 -3.16 0.97 -6.36
N PRO A 260 -2.26 0.00 -6.57
CA PRO A 260 -1.10 -0.22 -5.71
C PRO A 260 -0.20 1.02 -5.59
N ILE A 261 -0.02 1.77 -6.68
CA ILE A 261 0.77 3.01 -6.70
C ILE A 261 -0.07 4.12 -7.31
N GLN A 262 -0.26 5.21 -6.55
CA GLN A 262 -0.98 6.40 -7.00
C GLN A 262 0.03 7.41 -7.60
N HIS A 263 0.36 7.27 -8.88
CA HIS A 263 1.40 8.06 -9.55
C HIS A 263 1.18 9.59 -9.45
N GLN A 264 -0.06 10.07 -9.57
CA GLN A 264 -0.37 11.50 -9.44
C GLN A 264 0.02 12.05 -8.06
N LYS A 265 -0.34 11.35 -6.97
CA LYS A 265 0.06 11.72 -5.60
C LYS A 265 1.57 11.63 -5.42
N ARG A 266 2.22 10.61 -6.00
CA ARG A 266 3.67 10.49 -6.00
C ARG A 266 4.36 11.68 -6.69
N ASP A 267 3.83 12.17 -7.79
CA ASP A 267 4.40 13.33 -8.48
C ASP A 267 4.20 14.63 -7.69
N LEU A 268 3.08 14.77 -6.96
CA LEU A 268 2.90 15.86 -5.98
C LEU A 268 3.91 15.78 -4.83
N ILE A 269 4.26 14.58 -4.36
CA ILE A 269 5.31 14.38 -3.35
C ILE A 269 6.66 14.86 -3.89
N LYS A 270 7.04 14.45 -5.11
CA LYS A 270 8.31 14.89 -5.74
C LYS A 270 8.38 16.41 -5.92
N GLN A 271 7.25 17.06 -6.18
CA GLN A 271 7.16 18.51 -6.34
C GLN A 271 7.04 19.26 -5.01
N ASN A 272 6.93 18.56 -3.89
CA ASN A 272 6.64 19.12 -2.56
C ASN A 272 5.35 19.98 -2.54
N LEU A 273 4.30 19.49 -3.20
CA LEU A 273 3.00 20.18 -3.31
C LEU A 273 1.84 19.42 -2.63
N ILE A 274 2.11 18.24 -2.07
CA ILE A 274 1.08 17.36 -1.49
C ILE A 274 0.56 17.90 -0.15
N SER A 275 -0.76 17.79 0.08
CA SER A 275 -1.36 18.10 1.38
C SER A 275 -1.14 16.98 2.41
N LEU A 276 -1.35 17.29 3.69
CA LEU A 276 -1.19 16.30 4.78
C LEU A 276 -2.04 15.05 4.57
N ILE A 277 -3.33 15.24 4.28
CA ILE A 277 -4.30 14.16 4.11
C ILE A 277 -3.94 13.30 2.90
N GLU A 278 -3.57 13.91 1.77
CA GLU A 278 -3.16 13.18 0.56
C GLU A 278 -1.89 12.37 0.79
N PHE A 279 -0.91 12.93 1.50
CA PHE A 279 0.33 12.24 1.82
C PHE A 279 0.09 11.04 2.73
N ARG A 280 -0.70 11.23 3.80
CA ARG A 280 -1.10 10.13 4.70
C ARG A 280 -1.89 9.05 3.96
N ASN A 281 -2.82 9.44 3.09
CA ASN A 281 -3.53 8.50 2.21
C ASN A 281 -2.55 7.72 1.30
N TYR A 282 -1.55 8.37 0.72
CA TYR A 282 -0.55 7.73 -0.14
C TYR A 282 0.28 6.70 0.65
N LEU A 283 0.87 7.10 1.77
CA LEU A 283 1.63 6.22 2.67
C LEU A 283 0.84 4.97 3.07
N TYR A 284 -0.37 5.19 3.57
CA TYR A 284 -1.23 4.10 4.02
C TYR A 284 -1.65 3.17 2.88
N SER A 285 -1.87 3.71 1.68
CA SER A 285 -2.16 2.89 0.50
C SER A 285 -0.98 1.98 0.10
N ARG A 286 0.26 2.47 0.22
CA ARG A 286 1.47 1.68 -0.06
C ARG A 286 1.69 0.58 0.96
N GLN A 287 1.54 0.88 2.25
CA GLN A 287 1.58 -0.13 3.31
C GLN A 287 0.50 -1.20 3.09
N SER A 288 -0.72 -0.79 2.73
CA SER A 288 -1.84 -1.69 2.47
C SER A 288 -1.60 -2.61 1.28
N ALA A 289 -1.04 -2.08 0.18
CA ALA A 289 -0.69 -2.88 -1.00
C ALA A 289 0.32 -3.99 -0.65
N LEU A 290 1.36 -3.67 0.14
CA LEU A 290 2.34 -4.67 0.58
C LEU A 290 1.74 -5.71 1.53
N LEU A 291 0.92 -5.28 2.48
CA LEU A 291 0.20 -6.20 3.38
C LEU A 291 -0.75 -7.14 2.63
N PHE A 292 -1.37 -6.65 1.56
CA PHE A 292 -2.20 -7.45 0.67
C PHE A 292 -1.39 -8.52 -0.06
N LEU A 293 -0.23 -8.16 -0.64
CA LEU A 293 0.69 -9.13 -1.27
C LEU A 293 1.17 -10.22 -0.31
N MET A 294 1.19 -9.93 0.99
CA MET A 294 1.53 -10.88 2.05
C MET A 294 0.33 -11.68 2.59
N ASN A 295 -0.87 -11.52 2.02
CA ASN A 295 -2.13 -12.09 2.52
C ASN A 295 -2.45 -11.71 3.99
N LYS A 296 -2.04 -10.52 4.44
CA LYS A 296 -2.27 -9.99 5.79
C LYS A 296 -3.34 -8.88 5.80
N SER A 297 -4.43 -9.04 5.05
CA SER A 297 -5.50 -8.04 4.90
C SER A 297 -6.16 -7.61 6.22
N TRP A 298 -6.15 -8.48 7.23
CA TRP A 298 -6.66 -8.15 8.57
C TRP A 298 -5.79 -7.11 9.31
N ILE A 299 -4.49 -7.02 9.00
CA ILE A 299 -3.60 -5.98 9.55
C ILE A 299 -3.95 -4.62 8.98
N ILE A 300 -4.40 -4.57 7.72
CA ILE A 300 -4.93 -3.33 7.11
C ILE A 300 -6.12 -2.84 7.93
N ALA A 301 -7.11 -3.70 8.20
CA ALA A 301 -8.24 -3.32 9.05
C ALA A 301 -7.80 -2.91 10.47
N GLN A 302 -6.80 -3.59 11.05
CA GLN A 302 -6.27 -3.26 12.38
C GLN A 302 -5.62 -1.86 12.41
N ARG A 303 -4.74 -1.56 11.46
CA ARG A 303 -3.97 -0.29 11.41
C ARG A 303 -4.83 0.91 11.00
N ALA A 304 -5.96 0.67 10.33
CA ALA A 304 -6.83 1.73 9.81
C ALA A 304 -7.35 2.68 10.90
N MET A 305 -7.71 2.17 12.09
CA MET A 305 -8.23 3.03 13.17
C MET A 305 -7.18 4.03 13.65
N ASP A 306 -5.96 3.56 13.90
CA ASP A 306 -4.84 4.40 14.35
C ASP A 306 -4.47 5.42 13.26
N PHE A 307 -4.41 4.97 12.00
CA PHE A 307 -4.20 5.85 10.84
C PHE A 307 -5.21 7.00 10.77
N LEU A 308 -6.51 6.69 10.86
CA LEU A 308 -7.58 7.68 10.77
C LEU A 308 -7.56 8.66 11.96
N TYR A 309 -7.33 8.14 13.16
CA TYR A 309 -7.28 8.95 14.37
C TYR A 309 -6.05 9.86 14.38
N ASN A 310 -4.86 9.32 14.14
CA ASN A 310 -3.61 10.06 14.17
C ASN A 310 -3.58 11.16 13.10
N THR A 311 -3.98 10.85 11.87
CA THR A 311 -4.04 11.88 10.80
C THR A 311 -4.97 13.03 11.19
N ALA A 312 -6.09 12.75 11.86
CA ALA A 312 -6.98 13.81 12.33
C ALA A 312 -6.38 14.62 13.47
N GLN A 313 -5.70 13.98 14.42
CA GLN A 313 -4.97 14.71 15.47
C GLN A 313 -3.87 15.60 14.90
N GLU A 314 -3.16 15.13 13.87
CA GLU A 314 -2.13 15.91 13.19
C GLU A 314 -2.70 17.14 12.47
N VAL A 315 -3.85 17.00 11.81
CA VAL A 315 -4.56 18.14 11.21
C VAL A 315 -4.87 19.20 12.26
N TYR A 316 -5.33 18.80 13.45
CA TYR A 316 -5.61 19.73 14.54
C TYR A 316 -4.33 20.32 15.15
N ALA A 317 -3.30 19.50 15.38
CA ALA A 317 -2.03 19.91 15.98
C ALA A 317 -1.25 20.90 15.09
N LEU A 318 -1.40 20.79 13.77
CA LEU A 318 -0.82 21.71 12.80
C LEU A 318 -1.71 22.92 12.48
N GLU A 319 -2.86 23.06 13.17
CA GLU A 319 -3.82 24.15 12.97
C GLU A 319 -4.26 24.32 11.51
N ILE A 320 -4.36 23.23 10.76
CA ILE A 320 -4.77 23.27 9.35
C ILE A 320 -6.24 23.70 9.28
N ALA A 321 -6.52 24.75 8.52
CA ALA A 321 -7.89 25.18 8.27
C ALA A 321 -8.63 24.12 7.44
N VAL A 322 -9.62 23.46 8.04
CA VAL A 322 -10.45 22.44 7.40
C VAL A 322 -11.94 22.79 7.54
N PRO A 323 -12.74 22.71 6.45
CA PRO A 323 -14.19 22.93 6.54
C PRO A 323 -14.87 21.99 7.54
N ILE A 324 -15.87 22.50 8.25
CA ILE A 324 -16.59 21.72 9.27
C ILE A 324 -17.28 20.53 8.61
N GLY A 325 -16.93 19.32 9.04
CA GLY A 325 -17.45 18.05 8.51
C GLY A 325 -16.55 17.38 7.48
N ALA A 326 -15.57 18.08 6.88
CA ALA A 326 -14.70 17.50 5.86
C ALA A 326 -13.87 16.31 6.37
N LEU A 327 -13.31 16.38 7.59
CA LEU A 327 -12.63 15.24 8.21
C LEU A 327 -13.58 14.06 8.45
N SER A 328 -14.81 14.30 8.89
CA SER A 328 -15.79 13.23 9.06
C SER A 328 -16.16 12.58 7.73
N CYS A 329 -16.22 13.35 6.63
CA CYS A 329 -16.37 12.82 5.27
C CYS A 329 -15.18 11.95 4.87
N TRP A 330 -13.95 12.45 5.02
CA TRP A 330 -12.73 11.71 4.71
C TRP A 330 -12.62 10.40 5.49
N MET A 331 -12.89 10.44 6.81
CA MET A 331 -12.88 9.26 7.66
C MET A 331 -13.91 8.23 7.21
N PHE A 332 -15.15 8.67 6.96
CA PHE A 332 -16.22 7.79 6.49
C PHE A 332 -15.83 7.08 5.18
N MET A 333 -15.37 7.85 4.18
CA MET A 333 -14.97 7.30 2.89
C MET A 333 -13.80 6.33 3.02
N SER A 334 -12.81 6.67 3.85
CA SER A 334 -11.63 5.84 4.07
C SER A 334 -11.96 4.53 4.81
N CYS A 335 -12.88 4.56 5.78
CA CYS A 335 -13.39 3.33 6.41
C CYS A 335 -14.05 2.40 5.40
N LEU A 336 -14.92 2.94 4.54
CA LEU A 336 -15.61 2.14 3.52
C LEU A 336 -14.63 1.55 2.50
N GLU A 337 -13.59 2.31 2.13
CA GLU A 337 -12.54 1.81 1.24
C GLU A 337 -11.81 0.61 1.85
N VAL A 338 -11.35 0.73 3.10
CA VAL A 338 -10.68 -0.35 3.81
C VAL A 338 -11.59 -1.56 3.93
N LEU A 339 -12.85 -1.38 4.35
CA LEU A 339 -13.82 -2.47 4.51
C LEU A 339 -14.02 -3.24 3.21
N ARG A 340 -14.23 -2.53 2.09
CA ARG A 340 -14.39 -3.17 0.78
C ARG A 340 -13.12 -3.88 0.34
N TYR A 341 -11.96 -3.24 0.46
CA TYR A 341 -10.69 -3.82 0.05
C TYR A 341 -10.43 -5.14 0.80
N CYS A 342 -10.68 -5.11 2.10
CA CYS A 342 -10.67 -6.25 3.00
C CYS A 342 -11.66 -7.37 2.57
N GLU A 343 -12.87 -7.02 2.12
CA GLU A 343 -13.92 -7.98 1.71
C GLU A 343 -13.57 -8.78 0.45
N THR A 344 -12.72 -8.23 -0.43
CA THR A 344 -12.26 -8.94 -1.64
C THR A 344 -11.31 -10.11 -1.36
N THR A 345 -10.81 -10.25 -0.12
CA THR A 345 -9.85 -11.29 0.23
C THR A 345 -10.56 -12.62 0.59
N PRO A 346 -10.22 -13.75 -0.05
CA PRO A 346 -10.91 -15.04 0.17
C PRO A 346 -10.63 -15.68 1.54
N LEU A 347 -9.56 -15.27 2.24
CA LEU A 347 -9.15 -15.81 3.53
C LEU A 347 -9.70 -14.96 4.69
N GLN A 348 -10.95 -15.22 5.06
CA GLN A 348 -11.60 -14.57 6.21
C GLN A 348 -11.20 -15.27 7.51
N SER A 349 -10.27 -14.68 8.27
CA SER A 349 -9.91 -15.10 9.63
C SER A 349 -10.86 -14.48 10.66
N ASP A 350 -11.12 -15.12 11.81
CA ASP A 350 -11.90 -14.48 12.89
C ASP A 350 -11.35 -13.11 13.33
N LYS A 351 -10.02 -12.91 13.22
CA LYS A 351 -9.35 -11.63 13.48
C LYS A 351 -9.82 -10.52 12.54
N TYR A 352 -10.14 -10.85 11.30
CA TYR A 352 -10.66 -9.92 10.30
C TYR A 352 -12.00 -9.33 10.74
N SER A 353 -12.91 -10.20 11.19
CA SER A 353 -14.26 -9.80 11.60
C SER A 353 -14.21 -8.86 12.82
N LEU A 354 -13.22 -9.04 13.71
CA LEU A 354 -13.01 -8.16 14.86
C LEU A 354 -12.68 -6.72 14.46
N TYR A 355 -11.66 -6.51 13.61
CA TYR A 355 -11.21 -5.17 13.24
C TYR A 355 -12.14 -4.46 12.25
N THR A 356 -12.83 -5.23 11.40
CA THR A 356 -13.85 -4.66 10.51
C THR A 356 -15.10 -4.21 11.27
N ALA A 357 -15.46 -4.86 12.38
CA ALA A 357 -16.59 -4.42 13.21
C ALA A 357 -16.37 -3.01 13.79
N THR A 358 -15.17 -2.73 14.32
CA THR A 358 -14.82 -1.42 14.87
C THR A 358 -14.79 -0.34 13.79
N LEU A 359 -14.27 -0.65 12.60
CA LEU A 359 -14.28 0.28 11.46
C LEU A 359 -15.69 0.58 10.96
N ARG A 360 -16.58 -0.42 10.91
CA ARG A 360 -17.99 -0.25 10.53
C ARG A 360 -18.71 0.67 11.50
N ASP A 361 -18.51 0.49 12.80
CA ASP A 361 -19.09 1.32 13.83
C ASP A 361 -18.54 2.76 13.81
N TYR A 362 -17.24 2.92 13.54
CA TYR A 362 -16.64 4.24 13.36
C TYR A 362 -17.24 4.96 12.15
N ALA A 363 -17.36 4.29 11.00
CA ALA A 363 -18.02 4.84 9.81
C ALA A 363 -19.47 5.24 10.10
N ARG A 364 -20.25 4.38 10.77
CA ARG A 364 -21.62 4.69 11.21
C ARG A 364 -21.67 5.95 12.07
N THR A 365 -20.76 6.07 13.03
CA THR A 365 -20.69 7.23 13.93
C THR A 365 -20.40 8.52 13.15
N LYS A 366 -19.45 8.47 12.21
CA LYS A 366 -19.15 9.61 11.32
C LYS A 366 -20.32 9.97 10.40
N LEU A 367 -21.07 8.99 9.92
CA LEU A 367 -22.31 9.27 9.17
C LEU A 367 -23.37 9.94 10.05
N LYS A 368 -23.54 9.52 11.32
CA LYS A 368 -24.46 10.17 12.28
C LYS A 368 -24.08 11.62 12.56
N GLU A 369 -22.79 11.89 12.76
CA GLU A 369 -22.24 13.24 12.95
C GLU A 369 -22.57 14.12 11.73
N LEU A 370 -22.30 13.62 10.52
CA LEU A 370 -22.61 14.33 9.27
C LEU A 370 -24.11 14.56 9.07
N GLY A 371 -24.94 13.57 9.40
CA GLY A 371 -26.39 13.71 9.35
C GLY A 371 -26.91 14.81 10.28
N SER A 372 -26.34 14.92 11.48
CA SER A 372 -26.68 15.97 12.44
C SER A 372 -26.22 17.35 11.95
N LEU A 373 -24.99 17.42 11.43
CA LEU A 373 -24.39 18.63 10.88
C LEU A 373 -25.17 19.20 9.69
N CYS A 374 -25.70 18.31 8.84
CA CYS A 374 -26.44 18.65 7.62
C CYS A 374 -27.97 18.75 7.84
N GLY A 375 -28.47 18.60 9.06
CA GLY A 375 -29.91 18.68 9.35
C GLY A 375 -30.73 17.51 8.77
N LEU A 376 -30.08 16.37 8.50
CA LEU A 376 -30.70 15.17 7.92
C LEU A 376 -31.22 14.18 8.98
N MET A 377 -31.08 14.51 10.27
CA MET A 377 -31.62 13.68 11.35
C MET A 377 -33.16 13.71 11.34
N PRO A 378 -33.84 12.64 11.79
CA PRO A 378 -35.29 12.59 11.83
C PRO A 378 -35.88 13.69 12.72
N GLY A 379 -36.93 14.36 12.25
CA GLY A 379 -37.59 15.45 12.98
C GLY A 379 -36.94 16.83 12.81
N CYS A 380 -35.88 16.95 12.00
CA CYS A 380 -35.28 18.23 11.62
C CYS A 380 -35.72 18.63 10.20
N GLU A 381 -35.88 19.93 9.98
CA GLU A 381 -35.95 20.52 8.64
C GLU A 381 -34.60 21.18 8.33
N PRO A 382 -33.95 20.86 7.20
CA PRO A 382 -32.63 21.40 6.89
C PRO A 382 -32.72 22.89 6.57
N THR A 383 -31.92 23.68 7.27
CA THR A 383 -31.76 25.13 7.02
C THR A 383 -30.97 25.40 5.74
N SER A 384 -31.10 26.60 5.16
CA SER A 384 -30.35 27.00 3.96
C SER A 384 -28.83 26.90 4.16
N GLU A 385 -28.32 27.19 5.35
CA GLU A 385 -26.90 27.03 5.69
C GLU A 385 -26.46 25.56 5.66
N GLN A 386 -27.30 24.66 6.18
CA GLN A 386 -27.02 23.22 6.16
C GLN A 386 -27.05 22.64 4.75
N LEU A 387 -27.96 23.12 3.89
CA LEU A 387 -28.00 22.75 2.48
C LEU A 387 -26.75 23.23 1.73
N SER A 388 -26.32 24.48 1.96
CA SER A 388 -25.04 24.99 1.42
C SER A 388 -23.87 24.12 1.86
N ARG A 389 -23.84 23.75 3.15
CA ARG A 389 -22.80 22.88 3.69
C ARG A 389 -22.76 21.51 3.03
N VAL A 390 -23.91 20.90 2.70
CA VAL A 390 -23.94 19.64 1.94
C VAL A 390 -23.28 19.79 0.57
N VAL A 391 -23.50 20.92 -0.11
CA VAL A 391 -22.89 21.22 -1.41
C VAL A 391 -21.37 21.40 -1.25
N ASP A 392 -20.94 22.21 -0.28
CA ASP A 392 -19.52 22.46 0.00
C ASP A 392 -18.79 21.15 0.36
N LEU A 393 -19.41 20.33 1.23
CA LEU A 393 -18.89 19.03 1.62
C LEU A 393 -18.77 18.08 0.43
N SER A 394 -19.76 18.08 -0.47
CA SER A 394 -19.78 17.20 -1.65
C SER A 394 -18.75 17.61 -2.70
N ALA A 395 -18.44 18.90 -2.81
CA ALA A 395 -17.45 19.43 -3.75
C ALA A 395 -16.03 18.97 -3.40
N GLY A 396 -15.65 19.02 -2.11
CA GLY A 396 -14.29 18.63 -1.70
C GLY A 396 -14.03 17.12 -1.61
N MET A 397 -15.04 16.25 -1.86
CA MET A 397 -14.83 14.78 -1.91
C MET A 397 -14.14 14.29 -3.20
N GLY A 398 -13.84 15.19 -4.14
CA GLY A 398 -13.26 14.89 -5.45
C GLY A 398 -14.29 14.45 -6.49
N GLU A 399 -14.01 14.64 -7.77
CA GLU A 399 -14.98 14.38 -8.85
C GLU A 399 -15.19 12.88 -9.11
N SER A 400 -16.39 12.50 -9.55
CA SER A 400 -16.64 11.16 -10.08
C SER A 400 -15.95 11.04 -11.44
N SER A 401 -14.85 10.30 -11.52
CA SER A 401 -14.27 9.90 -12.80
C SER A 401 -15.19 8.89 -13.51
N ASP A 402 -15.25 8.98 -14.83
CA ASP A 402 -16.14 8.18 -15.68
C ASP A 402 -15.93 6.65 -15.56
N ASP A 403 -17.07 5.93 -15.52
CA ASP A 403 -17.35 4.56 -16.00
C ASP A 403 -16.35 3.39 -15.78
N ASP A 404 -15.72 3.29 -14.60
CA ASP A 404 -14.92 2.09 -14.23
C ASP A 404 -15.77 0.95 -13.62
N GLY A 405 -17.11 1.08 -13.56
CA GLY A 405 -18.01 0.13 -12.87
C GLY A 405 -17.77 0.00 -11.35
N TYR A 406 -16.88 0.82 -10.80
CA TYR A 406 -16.44 0.79 -9.42
C TYR A 406 -17.23 1.80 -8.57
N VAL A 407 -18.04 1.30 -7.63
CA VAL A 407 -18.82 2.17 -6.74
C VAL A 407 -17.89 2.82 -5.71
N HIS A 408 -17.61 4.11 -5.82
CA HIS A 408 -16.64 4.74 -4.92
C HIS A 408 -17.24 5.11 -3.54
N PRO A 409 -16.38 5.12 -2.49
CA PRO A 409 -16.49 5.85 -1.24
C PRO A 409 -17.52 6.97 -1.20
N ARG A 410 -17.14 7.96 -2.00
CA ARG A 410 -17.76 9.26 -2.19
C ARG A 410 -19.16 9.19 -2.75
N ASP A 411 -19.45 8.26 -3.66
CA ASP A 411 -20.77 8.18 -4.31
C ASP A 411 -21.82 7.73 -3.29
N ARG A 412 -21.46 6.75 -2.44
CA ARG A 412 -22.31 6.31 -1.34
C ARG A 412 -22.52 7.43 -0.32
N LEU A 413 -21.50 8.22 -0.01
CA LEU A 413 -21.63 9.34 0.92
C LEU A 413 -22.48 10.48 0.32
N ARG A 414 -22.26 10.86 -0.93
CA ARG A 414 -23.07 11.85 -1.66
C ARG A 414 -24.53 11.44 -1.71
N GLN A 415 -24.80 10.18 -2.02
CA GLN A 415 -26.15 9.64 -2.00
C GLN A 415 -26.75 9.69 -0.59
N ALA A 416 -26.00 9.34 0.44
CA ALA A 416 -26.49 9.39 1.82
C ALA A 416 -26.82 10.84 2.27
N LEU A 417 -26.08 11.84 1.79
CA LEU A 417 -26.30 13.25 2.14
C LEU A 417 -27.35 13.96 1.26
N SER A 418 -27.83 13.33 0.18
CA SER A 418 -28.70 13.99 -0.79
C SER A 418 -30.11 14.31 -0.29
N SER A 419 -30.62 13.53 0.68
CA SER A 419 -31.95 13.74 1.26
C SER A 419 -32.10 13.03 2.60
N GLN A 420 -33.05 13.48 3.41
CA GLN A 420 -33.37 12.84 4.71
C GLN A 420 -33.79 11.37 4.54
N THR A 421 -34.54 11.04 3.48
CA THR A 421 -34.94 9.66 3.16
C THR A 421 -33.74 8.80 2.80
N SER A 422 -32.82 9.31 1.98
CA SER A 422 -31.61 8.59 1.59
C SER A 422 -30.69 8.40 2.80
N PHE A 423 -30.53 9.43 3.62
CA PHE A 423 -29.78 9.37 4.87
C PHE A 423 -30.33 8.28 5.80
N LYS A 424 -31.65 8.29 6.06
CA LYS A 424 -32.33 7.28 6.87
C LYS A 424 -32.02 5.87 6.37
N LYS A 425 -32.14 5.64 5.07
CA LYS A 425 -31.86 4.34 4.45
C LYS A 425 -30.42 3.90 4.70
N HIS A 426 -29.44 4.71 4.31
CA HIS A 426 -28.02 4.36 4.43
C HIS A 426 -27.56 4.21 5.89
N TYR A 427 -28.05 5.06 6.79
CA TYR A 427 -27.72 5.00 8.21
C TYR A 427 -28.27 3.72 8.86
N LEU A 428 -29.51 3.34 8.57
CA LEU A 428 -30.10 2.10 9.10
C LEU A 428 -29.41 0.86 8.53
N GLU A 429 -29.13 0.82 7.22
CA GLU A 429 -28.37 -0.27 6.59
C GLU A 429 -27.00 -0.46 7.25
N MET A 430 -26.27 0.65 7.51
CA MET A 430 -24.98 0.60 8.21
C MET A 430 -25.13 0.12 9.66
N CYS A 431 -26.18 0.54 10.38
CA CYS A 431 -26.44 0.06 11.74
C CYS A 431 -26.71 -1.46 11.75
N GLU A 432 -27.54 -1.97 10.84
CA GLU A 432 -27.89 -3.38 10.75
C GLU A 432 -26.66 -4.25 10.43
N LEU A 433 -25.86 -3.85 9.44
CA LEU A 433 -24.62 -4.52 9.09
C LEU A 433 -23.63 -4.54 10.26
N THR A 434 -23.46 -3.40 10.94
CA THR A 434 -22.55 -3.28 12.10
C THR A 434 -23.03 -4.18 13.25
N MET A 435 -24.33 -4.17 13.55
CA MET A 435 -24.91 -5.02 14.59
C MET A 435 -24.75 -6.51 14.26
N GLY A 436 -25.00 -6.91 13.01
CA GLY A 436 -24.78 -8.28 12.54
C GLY A 436 -23.33 -8.72 12.70
N THR A 437 -22.39 -7.82 12.39
CA THR A 437 -20.94 -8.07 12.54
C THR A 437 -20.56 -8.26 14.01
N TYR A 438 -21.03 -7.38 14.91
CA TYR A 438 -20.77 -7.52 16.35
C TYR A 438 -21.35 -8.81 16.92
N LYS A 439 -22.55 -9.23 16.50
CA LYS A 439 -23.15 -10.52 16.88
C LYS A 439 -22.31 -11.69 16.38
N HIS A 440 -21.82 -11.65 15.13
CA HIS A 440 -20.95 -12.69 14.57
C HIS A 440 -19.63 -12.83 15.35
N VAL A 441 -19.04 -11.73 15.80
CA VAL A 441 -17.79 -11.71 16.61
C VAL A 441 -18.07 -11.95 18.10
N SER A 442 -19.30 -12.31 18.49
CA SER A 442 -19.71 -12.53 19.89
C SER A 442 -19.53 -11.29 20.80
N ARG A 443 -19.46 -10.09 20.22
CA ARG A 443 -19.41 -8.80 20.92
C ARG A 443 -20.84 -8.31 21.21
N PHE A 444 -21.61 -9.11 21.95
CA PHE A 444 -23.04 -8.86 22.19
C PHE A 444 -23.33 -7.53 22.92
N ARG A 445 -22.43 -7.10 23.82
CA ARG A 445 -22.57 -5.82 24.51
C ARG A 445 -22.55 -4.64 23.52
N SER A 446 -21.59 -4.61 22.61
CA SER A 446 -21.50 -3.60 21.55
C SER A 446 -22.73 -3.61 20.63
N ALA A 447 -23.21 -4.81 20.26
CA ALA A 447 -24.43 -4.95 19.46
C ALA A 447 -25.68 -4.38 20.17
N ARG A 448 -25.81 -4.57 21.48
CA ARG A 448 -26.95 -4.05 22.26
C ARG A 448 -26.88 -2.54 22.50
N ILE A 449 -25.67 -2.00 22.73
CA ILE A 449 -25.47 -0.54 22.81
C ILE A 449 -25.86 0.11 21.48
N LEU A 450 -25.43 -0.47 20.36
CA LEU A 450 -25.86 -0.02 19.03
C LEU A 450 -27.37 -0.16 18.82
N GLY A 451 -27.98 -1.23 19.35
CA GLY A 451 -29.44 -1.40 19.34
C GLY A 451 -30.17 -0.27 20.06
N ARG A 452 -29.63 0.22 21.17
CA ARG A 452 -30.17 1.40 21.87
C ARG A 452 -30.10 2.66 21.02
N ASP A 453 -28.98 2.91 20.34
CA ASP A 453 -28.84 4.03 19.39
C ASP A 453 -29.90 3.94 18.26
N MET A 454 -30.16 2.74 17.75
CA MET A 454 -31.21 2.51 16.75
C MET A 454 -32.60 2.74 17.32
N ALA A 455 -32.87 2.35 18.57
CA ALA A 455 -34.13 2.60 19.25
C ALA A 455 -34.42 4.10 19.37
N GLU A 456 -33.42 4.89 19.78
CA GLU A 456 -33.53 6.36 19.83
C GLU A 456 -33.86 6.93 18.44
N PHE A 457 -33.23 6.41 17.39
CA PHE A 457 -33.46 6.85 16.02
C PHE A 457 -34.88 6.49 15.52
N TYR A 458 -35.35 5.26 15.77
CA TYR A 458 -36.72 4.84 15.44
C TYR A 458 -37.79 5.63 16.20
N MET A 459 -37.52 5.96 17.47
CA MET A 459 -38.38 6.82 18.28
C MET A 459 -38.53 8.24 17.72
N LYS A 460 -37.50 8.77 17.07
CA LYS A 460 -37.54 10.07 16.38
C LYS A 460 -38.23 10.01 15.01
N ILE A 461 -38.12 8.87 14.31
CA ILE A 461 -38.84 8.63 13.04
C ILE A 461 -40.35 8.48 13.26
N GLY A 462 -40.78 8.05 14.45
CA GLY A 462 -42.17 7.72 14.74
C GLY A 462 -42.52 6.25 14.50
N GLU A 463 -41.53 5.36 14.53
CA GLU A 463 -41.70 3.89 14.44
C GLU A 463 -41.36 3.22 15.80
N PRO A 464 -42.11 3.52 16.89
CA PRO A 464 -41.79 3.01 18.24
C PRO A 464 -41.84 1.47 18.35
N GLN A 465 -42.62 0.79 17.51
CA GLN A 465 -42.74 -0.67 17.53
C GLN A 465 -41.39 -1.37 17.27
N LYS A 466 -40.52 -0.77 16.45
CA LYS A 466 -39.17 -1.30 16.19
C LYS A 466 -38.18 -0.99 17.31
N ALA A 467 -38.45 0.04 18.12
CA ALA A 467 -37.58 0.46 19.21
C ALA A 467 -37.75 -0.43 20.46
N GLU A 468 -38.97 -0.90 20.74
CA GLU A 468 -39.30 -1.68 21.94
C GLU A 468 -38.36 -2.89 22.14
N GLY A 469 -38.19 -3.72 21.11
CA GLY A 469 -37.36 -4.93 21.19
C GLY A 469 -35.89 -4.63 21.55
N PHE A 470 -35.32 -3.57 20.98
CA PHE A 470 -33.94 -3.16 21.28
C PHE A 470 -33.79 -2.63 22.71
N LEU A 471 -34.79 -1.90 23.23
CA LEU A 471 -34.78 -1.37 24.59
C LEU A 471 -34.91 -2.49 25.63
N LEU A 472 -35.78 -3.47 25.40
CA LEU A 472 -35.92 -4.65 26.25
C LEU A 472 -34.63 -5.47 26.32
N ASP A 473 -33.98 -5.69 25.17
CA ASP A 473 -32.70 -6.39 25.09
C ASP A 473 -31.58 -5.64 25.84
N ALA A 474 -31.57 -4.30 25.77
CA ALA A 474 -30.61 -3.46 26.48
C ALA A 474 -30.84 -3.49 28.01
N ILE A 475 -32.09 -3.39 28.47
CA ILE A 475 -32.44 -3.46 29.90
C ILE A 475 -32.00 -4.80 30.48
N LYS A 476 -32.32 -5.91 29.79
CA LYS A 476 -31.95 -7.26 30.23
C LYS A 476 -30.43 -7.39 30.40
N MET A 477 -29.65 -6.82 29.48
CA MET A 477 -28.19 -6.80 29.59
C MET A 477 -27.71 -5.98 30.78
N TYR A 478 -28.21 -4.75 30.96
CA TYR A 478 -27.78 -3.89 32.06
C TYR A 478 -28.12 -4.51 33.43
N GLN A 479 -29.27 -5.16 33.56
CA GLN A 479 -29.65 -5.89 34.77
C GLN A 479 -28.73 -7.09 35.03
N GLN A 480 -28.40 -7.88 34.00
CA GLN A 480 -27.48 -9.02 34.13
C GLN A 480 -26.06 -8.60 34.51
N GLU A 481 -25.61 -7.44 34.02
CA GLU A 481 -24.27 -6.89 34.28
C GLU A 481 -24.21 -5.95 35.50
N ASN A 482 -25.31 -5.79 36.27
CA ASN A 482 -25.43 -4.91 37.44
C ASN A 482 -25.21 -3.41 37.18
N TRP A 483 -25.59 -2.90 36.01
CA TRP A 483 -25.61 -1.46 35.68
C TRP A 483 -26.99 -0.84 35.95
N GLY A 484 -27.39 -0.72 37.22
CA GLY A 484 -28.72 -0.24 37.64
C GLY A 484 -29.13 1.09 37.01
N ASN A 485 -28.29 2.13 37.16
CA ASN A 485 -28.57 3.48 36.62
C ASN A 485 -28.82 3.49 35.10
N LEU A 486 -28.12 2.63 34.33
CA LEU A 486 -28.30 2.54 32.88
C LEU A 486 -29.57 1.76 32.54
N ALA A 487 -29.91 0.74 33.33
CA ALA A 487 -31.17 0.02 33.19
C ALA A 487 -32.36 0.97 33.43
N ASP A 488 -32.31 1.78 34.48
CA ASP A 488 -33.37 2.72 34.84
C ASP A 488 -33.56 3.80 33.78
N GLY A 489 -32.45 4.40 33.30
CA GLY A 489 -32.50 5.34 32.19
C GLY A 489 -33.10 4.72 30.92
N THR A 490 -32.77 3.46 30.62
CA THR A 490 -33.34 2.75 29.45
C THR A 490 -34.82 2.36 29.67
N MET A 491 -35.23 2.11 30.91
CA MET A 491 -36.64 1.87 31.26
C MET A 491 -37.49 3.13 31.10
N LEU A 492 -36.93 4.32 31.39
CA LEU A 492 -37.59 5.59 31.07
C LEU A 492 -37.78 5.76 29.55
N ASP A 493 -36.75 5.45 28.76
CA ASP A 493 -36.83 5.46 27.29
C ASP A 493 -37.92 4.48 26.79
N LEU A 494 -38.02 3.30 27.41
CA LEU A 494 -39.06 2.30 27.11
C LEU A 494 -40.47 2.78 27.50
N ALA A 495 -40.63 3.45 28.65
CA ALA A 495 -41.90 4.02 29.05
C ALA A 495 -42.37 5.07 28.03
N GLN A 496 -41.48 5.95 27.55
CA GLN A 496 -41.81 6.89 26.47
C GLN A 496 -42.20 6.17 25.17
N CYS A 497 -41.56 5.04 24.85
CA CYS A 497 -41.90 4.20 23.71
C CYS A 497 -43.33 3.64 23.83
N LEU A 498 -43.68 3.06 24.98
CA LEU A 498 -45.01 2.51 25.26
C LEU A 498 -46.10 3.60 25.21
N LEU A 499 -45.81 4.80 25.71
CA LEU A 499 -46.71 5.94 25.63
C LEU A 499 -47.02 6.33 24.17
N LYS A 500 -46.00 6.38 23.30
CA LYS A 500 -46.19 6.66 21.86
C LYS A 500 -46.93 5.55 21.12
N MET A 501 -46.87 4.30 21.61
CA MET A 501 -47.63 3.17 21.04
C MET A 501 -49.07 3.09 21.54
N GLY A 502 -49.43 3.86 22.58
CA GLY A 502 -50.76 3.82 23.20
C GLY A 502 -50.96 2.63 24.16
N GLU A 503 -49.90 1.94 24.58
CA GLU A 503 -49.97 0.83 25.54
C GLU A 503 -50.03 1.35 26.99
N LEU A 504 -51.16 1.93 27.37
CA LEU A 504 -51.38 2.58 28.67
C LEU A 504 -51.37 1.61 29.87
N ASP A 505 -51.52 0.30 29.64
CA ASP A 505 -51.52 -0.69 30.72
C ASP A 505 -50.11 -1.01 31.23
N LYS A 506 -49.13 -1.05 30.32
CA LYS A 506 -47.72 -1.36 30.67
C LYS A 506 -46.94 -0.12 31.08
N TYR A 507 -47.33 1.06 30.59
CA TYR A 507 -46.65 2.32 30.81
C TYR A 507 -46.43 2.66 32.30
N PRO A 508 -47.46 2.67 33.19
CA PRO A 508 -47.29 3.01 34.60
C PRO A 508 -46.40 2.02 35.34
N PHE A 509 -46.48 0.73 34.99
CA PHE A 509 -45.69 -0.32 35.61
C PHE A 509 -44.20 -0.20 35.25
N THR A 510 -43.89 0.04 33.98
CA THR A 510 -42.50 0.26 33.53
C THR A 510 -41.91 1.54 34.14
N LEU A 511 -42.70 2.61 34.23
CA LEU A 511 -42.27 3.87 34.84
C LEU A 511 -42.00 3.69 36.35
N TRP A 512 -42.88 3.00 37.06
CA TRP A 512 -42.74 2.70 38.49
C TRP A 512 -41.46 1.89 38.77
N ASN A 513 -41.18 0.86 37.97
CA ASN A 513 -39.98 0.05 38.12
C ASN A 513 -38.68 0.84 37.87
N ALA A 514 -38.70 1.80 36.93
CA ALA A 514 -37.54 2.68 36.69
C ALA A 514 -37.20 3.56 37.91
N PHE A 515 -38.20 3.97 38.70
CA PHE A 515 -37.98 4.81 39.88
C PHE A 515 -37.60 4.02 41.13
N ILE A 516 -38.11 2.80 41.32
CA ILE A 516 -37.79 1.98 42.52
C ILE A 516 -36.30 1.67 42.61
N HIS A 517 -35.64 1.36 41.50
CA HIS A 517 -34.22 0.99 41.50
C HIS A 517 -33.26 2.18 41.73
N SER A 518 -33.77 3.41 41.59
CA SER A 518 -33.03 4.65 41.81
C SER A 518 -33.06 5.18 43.25
N LEU A 519 -33.91 4.58 44.11
CA LEU A 519 -34.01 4.82 45.56
C LEU A 519 -33.17 3.78 46.32
#